data_AF-A0A2U2BAI3-F1
#
_entry.id   AF-A0A2U2BAI3-F1
#
_cell.length_a   1.000
_cell.length_b   1.000
_cell.length_c   1.000
_cell.angle_alpha   90.00
_cell.angle_beta   90.00
_cell.angle_gamma   90.00
#
_symmetry.space_group_name_H-M   'P 1'
#
loop_
_entity.id
_entity.type
_entity.pdbx_description
1 polymer ?
#
loop_
_entity_poly.entity_id
_entity_poly.type
_entity_poly.pdbx_seq_one_letter_code
_entity_poly.pdbx_strand_id
1 'polypeptide(L)'
;MALPELLWIVVPVLLIAVFTLILVKWFLDNDAKRRRQEFLMSNSEVILQHRFQAYERFTLFLERISPESLVLREQQKNMNAFQLQSHLLKNIRTEFNHNLAMQIYVPSETWQLVKNAREEVARLINTSASQVPPNVPSFELGKRIIEDAGTSANFSVKKALENIRKNVDEMALR
;
A
#
# COMPACT_ATOMS: atom_id res chain seq x y z
N MET A 1 59.41 50.75 -9.27
CA MET A 1 59.29 49.40 -8.68
C MET A 1 60.08 48.46 -9.54
N ALA A 2 61.08 47.79 -8.99
CA ALA A 2 61.92 46.89 -9.79
C ALA A 2 61.07 45.68 -10.23
N LEU A 3 61.18 45.24 -11.49
CA LEU A 3 60.56 44.00 -12.00
C LEU A 3 60.60 42.81 -11.00
N PRO A 4 61.70 42.54 -10.27
CA PRO A 4 61.73 41.48 -9.27
C PRO A 4 60.77 41.69 -8.09
N GLU A 5 60.58 42.93 -7.60
CA GLU A 5 59.68 43.21 -6.46
C GLU A 5 58.22 42.93 -6.81
N LEU A 6 57.82 43.17 -8.06
CA LEU A 6 56.48 42.85 -8.55
C LEU A 6 56.22 41.34 -8.56
N LEU A 7 57.24 40.55 -8.91
CA LEU A 7 57.15 39.08 -8.97
C LEU A 7 56.83 38.48 -7.59
N TRP A 8 57.50 38.97 -6.53
CA TRP A 8 57.30 38.50 -5.15
C TRP A 8 55.89 38.78 -4.60
N ILE A 9 55.18 39.76 -5.15
CA ILE A 9 53.80 40.09 -4.76
C ILE A 9 52.79 39.35 -5.63
N VAL A 10 53.03 39.25 -6.94
CA VAL A 10 52.09 38.61 -7.88
C VAL A 10 51.99 37.10 -7.65
N VAL A 11 53.12 36.43 -7.41
CA VAL A 11 53.15 34.97 -7.20
C VAL A 11 52.25 34.48 -6.04
N PRO A 12 52.33 35.02 -4.81
CA PRO A 12 51.47 34.60 -3.71
C PRO A 12 49.99 34.92 -3.95
N VAL A 13 49.68 36.06 -4.59
CA VAL A 13 48.29 36.41 -4.96
C VAL A 13 47.73 35.39 -5.96
N LEU A 14 48.52 35.00 -6.96
CA LEU A 14 48.11 34.02 -7.97
C LEU A 14 47.95 32.62 -7.38
N LEU A 15 48.83 32.24 -6.45
CA LEU A 15 48.71 30.99 -5.68
C LEU A 15 47.42 30.95 -4.85
N ILE A 16 47.11 32.02 -4.13
CA ILE A 16 45.87 32.12 -3.36
C ILE A 16 44.66 32.04 -4.31
N ALA A 17 44.69 32.76 -5.43
CA ALA A 17 43.59 32.74 -6.40
C ALA A 17 43.34 31.32 -6.95
N VAL A 18 44.39 30.60 -7.36
CA VAL A 18 44.28 29.22 -7.85
C VAL A 18 43.78 28.29 -6.74
N PHE A 19 44.31 28.41 -5.52
CA PHE A 19 43.87 27.60 -4.39
C PHE A 19 42.40 27.82 -4.06
N THR A 20 41.94 29.08 -4.03
CA THR A 20 40.53 29.44 -3.82
C THR A 20 39.65 28.87 -4.93
N LEU A 21 40.06 28.96 -6.21
CA LEU A 21 39.31 28.39 -7.32
C LEU A 21 39.16 26.86 -7.18
N ILE A 22 40.21 26.16 -6.77
CA ILE A 22 40.17 24.71 -6.52
C ILE A 22 39.22 24.39 -5.37
N LEU A 23 39.31 25.11 -4.25
CA LEU A 23 38.46 24.92 -3.07
C LEU A 23 36.98 25.16 -3.40
N VAL A 24 36.67 26.26 -4.10
CA VAL A 24 35.30 26.60 -4.50
C VAL A 24 34.75 25.53 -5.44
N LYS A 25 35.55 25.07 -6.43
CA LYS A 25 35.11 24.00 -7.33
C LYS A 25 34.84 22.71 -6.58
N TRP A 26 35.75 22.29 -5.70
CA TRP A 26 35.58 21.08 -4.88
C TRP A 26 34.35 21.18 -3.96
N PHE A 27 34.13 22.35 -3.34
CA PHE A 27 32.97 22.61 -2.49
C PHE A 27 31.65 22.55 -3.29
N LEU A 28 31.58 23.20 -4.46
CA LEU A 28 30.40 23.18 -5.31
C LEU A 28 30.10 21.78 -5.86
N ASP A 29 31.12 21.04 -6.27
CA ASP A 29 30.97 19.65 -6.74
C ASP A 29 30.46 18.74 -5.60
N ASN A 30 30.94 18.95 -4.37
CA ASN A 30 30.51 18.20 -3.21
C ASN A 30 29.07 18.56 -2.78
N ASP A 31 28.71 19.85 -2.79
CA ASP A 31 27.34 20.31 -2.49
C ASP A 31 26.35 19.80 -3.54
N ALA A 32 26.72 19.83 -4.82
CA ALA A 32 25.90 19.27 -5.90
C ALA A 32 25.67 17.76 -5.75
N LYS A 33 26.72 17.00 -5.40
CA LYS A 33 26.59 15.55 -5.10
C LYS A 33 25.68 15.30 -3.91
N ARG A 34 25.85 16.07 -2.83
CA ARG A 34 25.04 15.95 -1.62
C ARG A 34 23.57 16.28 -1.89
N ARG A 35 23.26 17.39 -2.57
CA ARG A 35 21.88 17.74 -2.98
C ARG A 35 21.24 16.67 -3.84
N ARG A 36 22.00 16.06 -4.74
CA ARG A 36 21.51 14.94 -5.56
C ARG A 36 21.18 13.71 -4.71
N GLN A 37 22.00 13.39 -3.71
CA GLN A 37 21.72 12.30 -2.78
C GLN A 37 20.48 12.61 -1.93
N GLU A 38 20.37 13.83 -1.38
CA GLU A 38 19.19 14.27 -0.62
C GLU A 38 17.91 14.19 -1.45
N PHE A 39 17.93 14.62 -2.72
CA PHE A 39 16.79 14.52 -3.63
C PHE A 39 16.39 13.06 -3.95
N LEU A 40 17.36 12.17 -4.11
CA LEU A 40 17.10 10.74 -4.32
C LEU A 40 16.51 10.10 -3.05
N MET A 41 17.00 10.49 -1.87
CA MET A 41 16.47 10.03 -0.58
C MET A 41 15.05 10.53 -0.34
N SER A 42 14.74 11.80 -0.64
CA SER A 42 13.40 12.36 -0.46
C SER A 42 12.35 11.67 -1.34
N ASN A 43 12.70 11.37 -2.60
CA ASN A 43 11.79 10.62 -3.47
C ASN A 43 11.58 9.17 -2.99
N SER A 44 12.63 8.54 -2.45
CA SER A 44 12.53 7.20 -1.85
C SER A 44 11.58 7.19 -0.66
N GLU A 45 11.67 8.20 0.21
CA GLU A 45 10.79 8.33 1.39
C GLU A 45 9.32 8.51 0.99
N VAL A 46 9.02 9.36 0.00
CA VAL A 46 7.65 9.55 -0.50
C VAL A 46 7.08 8.25 -1.07
N ILE A 47 7.86 7.51 -1.85
CA ILE A 47 7.43 6.21 -2.39
C ILE A 47 7.19 5.21 -1.26
N LEU A 48 8.07 5.18 -0.25
CA LEU A 48 7.94 4.30 0.91
C LEU A 48 6.65 4.59 1.69
N GLN A 49 6.32 5.86 1.90
CA GLN A 49 5.08 6.28 2.55
C GLN A 49 3.84 5.77 1.77
N HIS A 50 3.84 5.91 0.44
CA HIS A 50 2.74 5.39 -0.39
C HIS A 50 2.63 3.85 -0.33
N ARG A 51 3.75 3.13 -0.21
CA ARG A 51 3.75 1.68 -0.01
C ARG A 51 3.10 1.29 1.32
N PHE A 52 3.50 1.90 2.43
CA PHE A 52 2.87 1.66 3.72
C PHE A 52 1.37 1.97 3.68
N GLN A 53 0.98 3.11 3.12
CA GLN A 53 -0.42 3.48 2.98
C GLN A 53 -1.21 2.45 2.15
N ALA A 54 -0.63 1.93 1.06
CA ALA A 54 -1.27 0.90 0.25
C ALA A 54 -1.48 -0.40 1.04
N TYR A 55 -0.50 -0.84 1.83
CA TYR A 55 -0.64 -2.00 2.70
C TYR A 55 -1.73 -1.81 3.75
N GLU A 56 -1.77 -0.66 4.45
CA GLU A 56 -2.84 -0.35 5.40
C GLU A 56 -4.23 -0.41 4.75
N ARG A 57 -4.35 0.16 3.55
CA ARG A 57 -5.61 0.16 2.78
C ARG A 57 -6.05 -1.25 2.39
N PHE A 58 -5.11 -2.11 1.98
CA PHE A 58 -5.44 -3.50 1.69
C PHE A 58 -5.74 -4.32 2.94
N THR A 59 -5.07 -4.07 4.06
CA THR A 59 -5.43 -4.66 5.37
C THR A 59 -6.86 -4.28 5.74
N LEU A 60 -7.20 -2.99 5.71
CA LEU A 60 -8.56 -2.52 6.01
C LEU A 60 -9.60 -3.12 5.06
N PHE A 61 -9.29 -3.20 3.76
CA PHE A 61 -10.15 -3.86 2.78
C PHE A 61 -10.42 -5.33 3.17
N LEU A 62 -9.36 -6.11 3.45
CA LEU A 62 -9.47 -7.52 3.82
C LEU A 62 -10.27 -7.72 5.12
N GLU A 63 -10.05 -6.90 6.14
CA GLU A 63 -10.82 -6.92 7.39
C GLU A 63 -12.30 -6.58 7.14
N ARG A 64 -12.58 -5.61 6.26
CA ARG A 64 -13.95 -5.20 5.93
C ARG A 64 -14.72 -6.25 5.13
N ILE A 65 -14.05 -6.98 4.25
CA ILE A 65 -14.70 -8.04 3.46
C ILE A 65 -14.70 -9.39 4.17
N SER A 66 -14.09 -9.50 5.35
CA SER A 66 -14.14 -10.74 6.13
C SER A 66 -15.62 -11.13 6.36
N PRO A 67 -16.02 -12.39 6.09
CA PRO A 67 -17.44 -12.78 6.04
C PRO A 67 -18.24 -12.38 7.28
N GLU A 68 -17.69 -12.62 8.47
CA GLU A 68 -18.34 -12.30 9.74
C GLU A 68 -18.52 -10.79 9.93
N SER A 69 -17.45 -10.00 9.80
CA SER A 69 -17.48 -8.54 9.89
C SER A 69 -18.42 -7.92 8.87
N LEU A 70 -18.40 -8.44 7.64
CA LEU A 70 -19.21 -7.97 6.53
C LEU A 70 -20.70 -8.20 6.79
N VAL A 71 -21.10 -9.40 7.20
CA VAL A 71 -22.51 -9.72 7.50
C VAL A 71 -23.01 -8.89 8.67
N LEU A 72 -22.25 -8.84 9.79
CA LEU A 72 -22.67 -8.12 10.99
C LEU A 72 -22.82 -6.61 10.76
N ARG A 73 -21.96 -6.02 9.92
CA ARG A 73 -21.98 -4.58 9.62
C ARG A 73 -23.08 -4.19 8.64
N GLU A 74 -23.32 -5.02 7.63
CA GLU A 74 -24.16 -4.66 6.49
C GLU A 74 -25.60 -5.18 6.59
N GLN A 75 -25.87 -6.15 7.45
CA GLN A 75 -27.22 -6.67 7.65
C GLN A 75 -28.12 -5.65 8.36
N GLN A 76 -29.21 -5.25 7.71
CA GLN A 76 -30.20 -4.32 8.26
C GLN A 76 -31.50 -5.04 8.65
N LYS A 77 -32.29 -4.39 9.51
CA LYS A 77 -33.65 -4.85 9.85
C LYS A 77 -34.53 -4.73 8.59
N ASN A 78 -35.36 -5.75 8.35
CA ASN A 78 -36.30 -5.85 7.21
C ASN A 78 -35.72 -6.18 5.82
N MET A 79 -34.50 -6.69 5.74
CA MET A 79 -33.98 -7.28 4.50
C MET A 79 -34.42 -8.74 4.36
N ASN A 80 -34.67 -9.18 3.12
CA ASN A 80 -34.72 -10.61 2.79
C ASN A 80 -33.34 -11.13 2.35
N ALA A 81 -33.20 -12.45 2.20
CA ALA A 81 -31.95 -13.08 1.80
C ALA A 81 -31.40 -12.57 0.46
N PHE A 82 -32.26 -12.39 -0.55
CA PHE A 82 -31.85 -11.87 -1.86
C PHE A 82 -31.30 -10.43 -1.81
N GLN A 83 -31.97 -9.56 -1.04
CA GLN A 83 -31.55 -8.19 -0.82
C GLN A 83 -30.20 -8.15 -0.09
N LEU A 84 -30.02 -8.98 0.95
CA LEU A 84 -28.75 -9.07 1.66
C LEU A 84 -27.63 -9.52 0.72
N GLN A 85 -27.81 -10.61 -0.03
CA GLN A 85 -26.81 -11.10 -1.00
C GLN A 85 -26.35 -9.98 -1.95
N SER A 86 -27.32 -9.30 -2.57
CA SER A 86 -27.06 -8.21 -3.52
C SER A 86 -26.32 -7.04 -2.86
N HIS A 87 -26.70 -6.69 -1.63
CA HIS A 87 -26.06 -5.64 -0.84
C HIS A 87 -24.60 -5.98 -0.49
N LEU A 88 -24.34 -7.19 -0.02
CA LEU A 88 -22.98 -7.65 0.32
C LEU A 88 -22.05 -7.64 -0.89
N LEU A 89 -22.49 -8.19 -2.03
CA LEU A 89 -21.69 -8.22 -3.26
C LEU A 89 -21.39 -6.81 -3.79
N LYS A 90 -22.37 -5.90 -3.72
CA LYS A 90 -22.19 -4.50 -4.08
C LYS A 90 -21.16 -3.80 -3.20
N ASN A 91 -21.21 -4.05 -1.89
CA ASN A 91 -20.24 -3.48 -0.94
C ASN A 91 -18.82 -3.98 -1.20
N ILE A 92 -18.62 -5.29 -1.40
CA ILE A 92 -17.30 -5.86 -1.74
C ILE A 92 -16.73 -5.19 -2.99
N ARG A 93 -17.55 -5.04 -4.04
CA ARG A 93 -17.13 -4.39 -5.30
C ARG A 93 -16.75 -2.93 -5.09
N THR A 94 -17.54 -2.21 -4.30
CA THR A 94 -17.33 -0.79 -4.01
C THR A 94 -16.03 -0.58 -3.23
N GLU A 95 -15.84 -1.32 -2.13
CA GLU A 95 -14.61 -1.30 -1.34
C GLU A 95 -13.38 -1.68 -2.17
N PHE A 96 -13.49 -2.70 -3.03
CA PHE A 96 -12.39 -3.09 -3.92
C PHE A 96 -12.01 -1.97 -4.90
N ASN A 97 -13.01 -1.33 -5.52
CA ASN A 97 -12.79 -0.24 -6.47
C ASN A 97 -12.13 0.98 -5.81
N HIS A 98 -12.49 1.30 -4.55
CA HIS A 98 -11.86 2.39 -3.80
C HIS A 98 -10.37 2.16 -3.54
N ASN A 99 -9.93 0.91 -3.47
CA ASN A 99 -8.54 0.54 -3.19
C ASN A 99 -7.77 0.10 -4.44
N LEU A 100 -8.41 0.02 -5.61
CA LEU A 100 -7.81 -0.53 -6.84
C LEU A 100 -6.56 0.22 -7.29
N ALA A 101 -6.54 1.55 -7.17
CA ALA A 101 -5.37 2.36 -7.55
C ALA A 101 -4.13 2.03 -6.72
N MET A 102 -4.29 1.55 -5.48
CA MET A 102 -3.19 1.22 -4.58
C MET A 102 -2.40 -0.02 -5.02
N GLN A 103 -2.90 -0.80 -5.98
CA GLN A 103 -2.24 -2.01 -6.47
C GLN A 103 -0.83 -1.76 -7.02
N ILE A 104 -0.54 -0.53 -7.48
CA ILE A 104 0.77 -0.17 -8.06
C ILE A 104 1.89 -0.12 -7.01
N TYR A 105 1.55 -0.04 -5.73
CA TYR A 105 2.50 0.10 -4.63
C TYR A 105 2.78 -1.22 -3.90
N VAL A 106 2.17 -2.33 -4.32
CA VAL A 106 2.38 -3.66 -3.70
C VAL A 106 2.92 -4.67 -4.71
N PRO A 107 3.64 -5.71 -4.27
CA PRO A 107 4.08 -6.79 -5.13
C PRO A 107 2.91 -7.49 -5.82
N SER A 108 3.13 -7.95 -7.06
CA SER A 108 2.12 -8.68 -7.84
C SER A 108 1.60 -9.93 -7.12
N GLU A 109 2.44 -10.61 -6.35
CA GLU A 109 2.05 -11.77 -5.54
C GLU A 109 1.03 -11.38 -4.45
N THR A 110 1.33 -10.33 -3.68
CA THR A 110 0.42 -9.78 -2.66
C THR A 110 -0.90 -9.36 -3.29
N TRP A 111 -0.83 -8.66 -4.42
CA TRP A 111 -2.03 -8.25 -5.14
C TRP A 111 -2.89 -9.44 -5.59
N GLN A 112 -2.26 -10.51 -6.06
CA GLN A 112 -2.99 -11.72 -6.44
C GLN A 112 -3.70 -12.36 -5.24
N LEU A 113 -3.07 -12.38 -4.07
CA LEU A 113 -3.68 -12.88 -2.84
C LEU A 113 -4.91 -12.04 -2.43
N VAL A 114 -4.83 -10.70 -2.54
CA VAL A 114 -5.97 -9.81 -2.27
C VAL A 114 -7.14 -10.08 -3.23
N LYS A 115 -6.87 -10.25 -4.53
CA LYS A 115 -7.90 -10.59 -5.52
C LYS A 115 -8.55 -11.95 -5.25
N ASN A 116 -7.72 -12.96 -4.92
CA ASN A 116 -8.20 -14.30 -4.59
C ASN A 116 -9.10 -14.27 -3.33
N ALA A 117 -8.70 -13.53 -2.29
CA ALA A 117 -9.52 -13.36 -1.10
C ALA A 117 -10.89 -12.75 -1.41
N ARG A 118 -10.94 -11.68 -2.22
CA ARG A 118 -12.19 -11.08 -2.70
C ARG A 118 -13.06 -12.09 -3.45
N GLU A 119 -12.47 -12.87 -4.34
CA GLU A 119 -13.18 -13.85 -5.16
C GLU A 119 -13.76 -14.98 -4.31
N GLU A 120 -13.01 -15.48 -3.33
CA GLU A 120 -13.48 -16.54 -2.43
C GLU A 120 -14.59 -16.04 -1.48
N VAL A 121 -14.51 -14.80 -1.00
CA VAL A 121 -15.62 -14.19 -0.22
C VAL A 121 -16.87 -14.04 -1.09
N ALA A 122 -16.74 -13.54 -2.32
CA ALA A 122 -17.88 -13.42 -3.23
C ALA A 122 -18.48 -14.79 -3.60
N ARG A 123 -17.62 -15.81 -3.80
CA ARG A 123 -18.04 -17.19 -4.05
C ARG A 123 -18.81 -17.74 -2.86
N LEU A 124 -18.29 -17.57 -1.64
CA LEU A 124 -18.97 -17.98 -0.40
C LEU A 124 -20.39 -17.40 -0.34
N ILE A 125 -20.54 -16.09 -0.52
CA ILE A 125 -21.85 -15.42 -0.48
C ILE A 125 -22.83 -16.03 -1.49
N ASN A 126 -22.38 -16.27 -2.73
CA ASN A 126 -23.24 -16.86 -3.76
C ASN A 126 -23.62 -18.30 -3.45
N THR A 127 -22.66 -19.11 -3.00
CA THR A 127 -22.89 -20.52 -2.65
C THR A 127 -23.78 -20.68 -1.41
N SER A 128 -23.64 -19.82 -0.40
CA SER A 128 -24.53 -19.82 0.76
C SER A 128 -25.93 -19.33 0.37
N ALA A 129 -26.04 -18.32 -0.50
CA ALA A 129 -27.33 -17.85 -0.99
C ALA A 129 -28.09 -18.90 -1.81
N SER A 130 -27.42 -19.77 -2.56
CA SER A 130 -28.10 -20.84 -3.30
C SER A 130 -28.70 -21.93 -2.41
N GLN A 131 -28.37 -21.94 -1.12
CA GLN A 131 -28.85 -22.93 -0.14
C GLN A 131 -30.03 -22.41 0.71
N VAL A 132 -30.44 -21.16 0.51
CA VAL A 132 -31.47 -20.49 1.30
C VAL A 132 -32.51 -19.87 0.35
N PRO A 133 -33.83 -20.00 0.59
CA PRO A 133 -34.82 -19.37 -0.28
C PRO A 133 -34.71 -17.84 -0.26
N PRO A 134 -34.92 -17.13 -1.39
CA PRO A 134 -34.64 -15.70 -1.51
C PRO A 134 -35.52 -14.78 -0.65
N ASN A 135 -36.71 -15.27 -0.27
CA ASN A 135 -37.73 -14.48 0.44
C ASN A 135 -37.68 -14.63 1.97
N VAL A 136 -36.78 -15.47 2.51
CA VAL A 136 -36.63 -15.60 3.96
C VAL A 136 -35.95 -14.35 4.55
N PRO A 137 -36.08 -14.10 5.86
CA PRO A 137 -35.38 -13.01 6.52
C PRO A 137 -33.86 -13.08 6.34
N SER A 138 -33.21 -11.93 6.19
CA SER A 138 -31.76 -11.82 5.93
C SER A 138 -30.87 -12.52 6.96
N PHE A 139 -31.33 -12.67 8.20
CA PHE A 139 -30.55 -13.32 9.27
C PHE A 139 -30.27 -14.81 8.97
N GLU A 140 -31.15 -15.49 8.23
CA GLU A 140 -30.94 -16.90 7.87
C GLU A 140 -29.75 -17.04 6.91
N LEU A 141 -29.68 -16.17 5.89
CA LEU A 141 -28.53 -16.11 4.99
C LEU A 141 -27.26 -15.66 5.72
N GLY A 142 -27.35 -14.63 6.58
CA GLY A 142 -26.22 -14.14 7.36
C GLY A 142 -25.61 -15.23 8.24
N LYS A 143 -26.45 -16.00 8.94
CA LYS A 143 -26.03 -17.16 9.72
C LYS A 143 -25.35 -18.20 8.84
N ARG A 144 -25.93 -18.53 7.68
CA ARG A 144 -25.36 -19.53 6.76
C ARG A 144 -23.97 -19.12 6.25
N ILE A 145 -23.80 -17.86 5.87
CA ILE A 145 -22.50 -17.33 5.41
C ILE A 145 -21.43 -17.48 6.49
N ILE A 146 -21.77 -17.18 7.75
CA ILE A 146 -20.82 -17.29 8.88
C ILE A 146 -20.45 -18.75 9.15
N GLU A 147 -21.41 -19.67 9.11
CA GLU A 147 -21.15 -21.11 9.26
C GLU A 147 -20.27 -21.66 8.13
N ASP A 148 -20.53 -21.26 6.89
CA ASP A 148 -19.78 -21.73 5.72
C ASP A 148 -18.40 -21.03 5.58
N ALA A 149 -18.17 -19.90 6.26
CA ALA A 149 -16.97 -19.07 6.14
C ALA A 149 -15.66 -19.77 6.54
N GLY A 150 -15.74 -20.79 7.40
CA GLY A 150 -14.59 -21.57 7.89
C GLY A 150 -13.86 -22.40 6.82
N THR A 151 -14.38 -22.47 5.59
CA THR A 151 -13.82 -23.31 4.52
C THR A 151 -12.69 -22.60 3.76
N SER A 152 -13.02 -21.74 2.79
CA SER A 152 -12.06 -21.17 1.83
C SER A 152 -11.87 -19.67 1.99
N ALA A 153 -12.96 -18.93 2.26
CA ALA A 153 -12.93 -17.47 2.30
C ALA A 153 -12.05 -16.94 3.46
N ASN A 154 -12.26 -17.40 4.69
CA ASN A 154 -11.45 -16.98 5.84
C ASN A 154 -9.98 -17.36 5.66
N PHE A 155 -9.70 -18.53 5.08
CA PHE A 155 -8.34 -18.96 4.78
C PHE A 155 -7.66 -18.02 3.77
N SER A 156 -8.33 -17.67 2.66
CA SER A 156 -7.79 -16.76 1.66
C SER A 156 -7.58 -15.34 2.20
N VAL A 157 -8.51 -14.83 3.01
CA VAL A 157 -8.37 -13.52 3.67
C VAL A 157 -7.18 -13.53 4.62
N LYS A 158 -7.07 -14.54 5.49
CA LYS A 158 -5.96 -14.67 6.44
C LYS A 158 -4.61 -14.79 5.73
N LYS A 159 -4.53 -15.60 4.67
CA LYS A 159 -3.33 -15.76 3.86
C LYS A 159 -2.88 -14.43 3.22
N ALA A 160 -3.82 -13.62 2.75
CA ALA A 160 -3.52 -12.30 2.21
C ALA A 160 -3.00 -11.33 3.30
N LEU A 161 -3.63 -11.33 4.47
CA LEU A 161 -3.19 -10.52 5.63
C LEU A 161 -1.79 -10.90 6.12
N GLU A 162 -1.50 -12.20 6.21
CA GLU A 162 -0.17 -12.72 6.59
C GLU A 162 0.90 -12.30 5.58
N ASN A 163 0.58 -12.37 4.28
CA ASN A 163 1.51 -11.91 3.24
C ASN A 163 1.75 -10.40 3.30
N ILE A 164 0.73 -9.59 3.55
CA ILE A 164 0.90 -8.14 3.76
C ILE A 164 1.82 -7.88 4.95
N ARG A 165 1.57 -8.53 6.10
CA ARG A 165 2.41 -8.39 7.30
C ARG A 165 3.87 -8.74 7.00
N LYS A 166 4.10 -9.88 6.34
CA LYS A 166 5.45 -10.30 5.93
C LYS A 166 6.16 -9.24 5.08
N ASN A 167 5.47 -8.68 4.08
CA ASN A 167 6.07 -7.65 3.21
C ASN A 167 6.36 -6.35 3.97
N VAL A 168 5.49 -5.96 4.91
CA VAL A 168 5.69 -4.80 5.77
C VAL A 168 6.91 -5.00 6.67
N ASP A 169 7.06 -6.19 7.28
CA ASP A 169 8.21 -6.53 8.12
C ASP A 169 9.52 -6.51 7.30
N GLU A 170 9.51 -7.11 6.09
CA GLU A 170 10.66 -7.08 5.18
C GLU A 170 11.03 -5.66 4.73
N MET A 171 10.06 -4.75 4.64
CA MET A 171 10.28 -3.36 4.25
C MET A 171 10.78 -2.52 5.43
N ALA A 172 10.37 -2.82 6.67
CA ALA A 172 10.84 -2.16 7.89
C ALA A 172 12.28 -2.56 8.26
N LEU A 173 12.76 -3.73 7.79
CA LEU A 173 14.11 -4.23 8.02
C LEU A 173 15.15 -3.76 7.00
N ARG A 174 14.76 -2.96 5.99
CA ARG A 174 15.61 -2.43 4.92
C ARG A 174 15.83 -0.93 5.06
#